data_AF-Q2U1L8-F1
#
_entry.id   AF-Q2U1L8-F1
#
_cell.length_a   1.000
_cell.length_b   1.000
_cell.length_c   1.000
_cell.angle_alpha   90.00
_cell.angle_beta   90.00
_cell.angle_gamma   90.00
#
_symmetry.space_group_name_H-M   'P 1'
#
loop_
_entity.id
_entity.type
_entity.pdbx_description
1 polymer ?
#
loop_
_entity_poly.entity_id
_entity_poly.type
_entity_poly.pdbx_seq_one_letter_code
_entity_poly.pdbx_strand_id
1 'polypeptide(L)'
;MEATSSLEDKFVERVKSRGAHFGSDSSGLDGHQLKTIQSCFEIFAESALDSLSQAQQYRILRVRKLFRKVYSTLGPVMVVLCMLADSVTNIAKLNLEILIPKLWDQIYVPKKGLKDAATALCQEHQAVLESSDTSLRKRKRNQNSLHRDVVGKASLPTTAQQVREEGSEADRVECKGAVFM
;
A
#
# COMPACT_ATOMS: atom_id res chain seq x y z
N MET A 1 11.13 21.33 29.88
CA MET A 1 11.41 21.01 28.45
C MET A 1 10.23 20.21 27.95
N GLU A 2 9.31 20.86 27.24
CA GLU A 2 8.19 20.16 26.60
C GLU A 2 8.76 19.31 25.46
N ALA A 3 8.58 17.98 25.54
CA ALA A 3 8.96 17.09 24.47
C ALA A 3 8.18 17.49 23.22
N THR A 4 8.88 17.88 22.16
CA THR A 4 8.28 18.04 20.84
C THR A 4 7.76 16.69 20.38
N SER A 5 6.48 16.42 20.68
CA SER A 5 5.79 15.21 20.27
C SER A 5 5.91 15.04 18.76
N SER A 6 6.47 13.90 18.34
CA SER A 6 6.66 13.57 16.94
C SER A 6 5.31 13.49 16.22
N LEU A 7 5.31 13.68 14.90
CA LEU A 7 4.07 13.59 14.09
C LEU A 7 3.39 12.23 14.30
N GLU A 8 4.19 11.18 14.44
CA GLU A 8 3.77 9.82 14.72
C GLU A 8 3.07 9.70 16.08
N ASP A 9 3.58 10.33 17.14
CA ASP A 9 2.93 10.29 18.47
C ASP A 9 1.55 10.94 18.42
N LYS A 10 1.43 12.10 17.76
CA LYS A 10 0.14 12.78 17.58
C LYS A 10 -0.84 11.96 16.75
N PHE A 11 -0.34 11.18 15.79
CA PHE A 11 -1.18 10.28 15.01
C PHE A 11 -1.67 9.11 15.86
N VAL A 12 -0.78 8.48 16.63
CA VAL A 12 -1.09 7.36 17.52
C VAL A 12 -2.13 7.78 18.58
N GLU A 13 -1.97 8.96 19.18
CA GLU A 13 -2.95 9.50 20.13
C GLU A 13 -4.33 9.72 19.49
N ARG A 14 -4.38 10.16 18.23
CA ARG A 14 -5.65 10.29 17.49
C ARG A 14 -6.27 8.94 17.17
N VAL A 15 -5.49 7.93 16.78
CA VAL A 15 -5.96 6.56 16.58
C VAL A 15 -6.58 6.02 17.87
N LYS A 16 -5.89 6.19 19.00
CA LYS A 16 -6.37 5.78 20.33
C LYS A 16 -7.66 6.50 20.72
N SER A 17 -7.69 7.81 20.54
CA SER A 17 -8.88 8.63 20.81
C SER A 17 -10.06 8.15 19.96
N ARG A 18 -9.88 7.91 18.65
CA ARG A 18 -10.93 7.39 17.77
C ARG A 18 -11.41 6.01 18.21
N GLY A 19 -10.51 5.12 18.59
CA GLY A 19 -10.86 3.81 19.15
C GLY A 19 -11.77 3.93 20.37
N ALA A 20 -11.41 4.80 21.32
CA ALA A 20 -12.17 4.98 22.56
C ALA A 20 -13.61 5.50 22.36
N HIS A 21 -13.91 6.16 21.23
CA HIS A 21 -15.26 6.66 20.93
C HIS A 21 -16.23 5.56 20.47
N PHE A 22 -15.74 4.38 20.09
CA PHE A 22 -16.63 3.26 19.77
C PHE A 22 -17.21 2.69 21.05
N GLY A 23 -18.53 2.62 21.16
CA GLY A 23 -19.25 2.05 22.31
C GLY A 23 -19.22 0.52 22.29
N SER A 24 -19.31 -0.12 23.46
CA SER A 24 -19.31 -1.60 23.59
C SER A 24 -20.46 -2.22 22.79
N ASP A 25 -21.58 -1.49 22.73
CA ASP A 25 -22.83 -1.90 22.10
C ASP A 25 -23.16 -1.06 20.85
N SER A 26 -22.25 -0.17 20.42
CA SER A 26 -22.52 0.65 19.22
C SER A 26 -22.50 -0.25 17.99
N SER A 27 -23.60 -0.26 17.26
CA SER A 27 -23.91 -1.18 16.15
C SER A 27 -23.07 -0.98 14.88
N GLY A 28 -22.03 -0.14 14.89
CA GLY A 28 -21.14 0.04 13.75
C GLY A 28 -20.57 1.46 13.64
N LEU A 29 -20.11 1.78 12.43
CA LEU A 29 -19.63 3.10 12.05
C LEU A 29 -20.83 4.04 11.83
N ASP A 30 -20.73 5.28 12.29
CA ASP A 30 -21.73 6.29 11.94
C ASP A 30 -21.63 6.67 10.44
N GLY A 31 -22.67 7.32 9.92
CA GLY A 31 -22.74 7.66 8.49
C GLY A 31 -21.61 8.59 8.02
N HIS A 32 -21.08 9.44 8.90
CA HIS A 32 -19.95 10.32 8.57
C HIS A 32 -18.63 9.54 8.52
N GLN A 33 -18.41 8.65 9.50
CA GLN A 33 -17.26 7.74 9.54
C GLN A 33 -17.24 6.84 8.31
N LEU A 34 -18.38 6.24 7.96
CA LEU A 34 -18.51 5.37 6.79
C LEU A 34 -18.15 6.14 5.50
N LYS A 35 -18.70 7.34 5.31
CA LYS A 35 -18.35 8.20 4.16
C LYS A 35 -16.86 8.53 4.11
N THR A 36 -16.26 8.85 5.26
CA THR A 36 -14.83 9.15 5.34
C THR A 36 -13.98 7.96 4.87
N ILE A 37 -14.35 6.76 5.30
CA ILE A 37 -13.66 5.53 4.93
C ILE A 37 -13.87 5.19 3.45
N GLN A 38 -15.10 5.30 2.95
CA GLN A 38 -15.41 5.10 1.54
C GLN A 38 -14.61 6.05 0.65
N SER A 39 -14.57 7.35 0.98
CA SER A 39 -13.73 8.30 0.23
C SER A 39 -12.24 7.95 0.28
N CYS A 40 -11.74 7.38 1.39
CA CYS A 40 -10.37 6.87 1.42
C CYS A 40 -10.18 5.71 0.44
N PHE A 41 -11.09 4.73 0.41
CA PHE A 41 -11.02 3.62 -0.54
C PHE A 41 -11.18 4.05 -2.00
N GLU A 42 -12.03 5.02 -2.30
CA GLU A 42 -12.18 5.60 -3.64
C GLU A 42 -10.87 6.25 -4.11
N ILE A 43 -10.19 7.01 -3.25
CA ILE A 43 -8.85 7.57 -3.53
C ILE A 43 -7.83 6.44 -3.76
N PHE A 44 -8.06 5.26 -3.17
CA PHE A 44 -7.25 4.08 -3.36
C PHE A 44 -7.65 3.21 -4.57
N ALA A 45 -8.71 3.53 -5.31
CA ALA A 45 -8.99 2.86 -6.57
C ALA A 45 -7.92 3.20 -7.63
N GLU A 46 -7.54 2.24 -8.48
CA GLU A 46 -6.54 2.49 -9.53
C GLU A 46 -6.99 3.55 -10.53
N SER A 47 -8.27 3.55 -10.87
CA SER A 47 -8.89 4.55 -11.76
C SER A 47 -8.73 5.99 -11.27
N ALA A 48 -8.64 6.20 -9.95
CA ALA A 48 -8.46 7.53 -9.37
C ALA A 48 -7.03 8.07 -9.55
N LEU A 49 -6.04 7.23 -9.84
CA LEU A 49 -4.65 7.68 -10.00
C LEU A 49 -4.42 8.40 -11.33
N ASP A 50 -5.10 7.98 -12.40
CA ASP A 50 -4.87 8.47 -13.76
C ASP A 50 -5.17 9.96 -13.92
N SER A 51 -6.10 10.50 -13.12
CA SER A 51 -6.48 11.92 -13.12
C SER A 51 -5.62 12.81 -12.23
N LEU A 52 -4.67 12.25 -11.48
CA LEU A 52 -3.90 12.98 -10.46
C LEU A 52 -2.51 13.39 -10.95
N SER A 53 -1.98 14.46 -10.37
CA SER A 53 -0.59 14.84 -10.58
C SER A 53 0.37 13.77 -10.05
N GLN A 54 1.59 13.72 -10.61
CA GLN A 54 2.62 12.76 -10.20
C GLN A 54 2.92 12.82 -8.69
N ALA A 55 2.94 14.03 -8.10
CA ALA A 55 3.15 14.22 -6.67
C ALA A 55 1.99 13.65 -5.83
N GLN A 56 0.75 13.81 -6.28
CA GLN A 56 -0.42 13.22 -5.61
C GLN A 56 -0.43 11.70 -5.73
N GLN A 57 -0.15 11.15 -6.92
CA GLN A 57 -0.02 9.71 -7.14
C GLN A 57 1.01 9.11 -6.19
N TYR A 58 2.20 9.71 -6.08
CA TYR A 58 3.24 9.25 -5.17
C TYR A 58 2.78 9.21 -3.70
N ARG A 59 2.09 10.26 -3.23
CA ARG A 59 1.53 10.30 -1.87
C ARG A 59 0.51 9.20 -1.65
N ILE A 60 -0.40 8.98 -2.60
CA ILE A 60 -1.42 7.94 -2.50
C ILE A 60 -0.79 6.55 -2.47
N LEU A 61 0.17 6.27 -3.35
CA LEU A 61 0.89 4.98 -3.37
C LEU A 61 1.60 4.72 -2.04
N ARG A 62 2.20 5.75 -1.44
CA ARG A 62 2.82 5.64 -0.10
C ARG A 62 1.80 5.30 0.98
N VAL A 63 0.61 5.91 0.96
CA VAL A 63 -0.48 5.60 1.91
C VAL A 63 -1.04 4.21 1.68
N ARG A 64 -1.24 3.77 0.43
CA ARG A 64 -1.65 2.39 0.11
C ARG A 64 -0.66 1.37 0.68
N LYS A 65 0.65 1.62 0.50
CA LYS A 65 1.70 0.78 1.09
C LYS A 65 1.62 0.74 2.61
N LEU A 66 1.32 1.88 3.26
CA LEU A 66 1.10 1.92 4.70
C LEU A 66 -0.10 1.10 5.12
N PHE A 67 -1.28 1.32 4.52
CA PHE A 67 -2.48 0.60 4.93
C PHE A 67 -2.41 -0.89 4.64
N ARG A 68 -1.71 -1.31 3.58
CA ARG A 68 -1.39 -2.73 3.39
C ARG A 68 -0.55 -3.29 4.53
N LYS A 69 0.52 -2.58 4.92
CA LYS A 69 1.38 -3.01 6.03
C LYS A 69 0.60 -3.04 7.34
N VAL A 70 -0.26 -2.05 7.61
CA VAL A 70 -1.15 -2.04 8.78
C VAL A 70 -2.12 -3.22 8.71
N TYR A 71 -2.76 -3.47 7.56
CA TYR A 71 -3.69 -4.58 7.38
C TYR A 71 -3.03 -5.94 7.66
N SER A 72 -1.88 -6.20 7.04
CA SER A 72 -1.18 -7.48 7.19
C SER A 72 -0.59 -7.69 8.58
N THR A 73 -0.26 -6.61 9.29
CA THR A 73 0.44 -6.67 10.58
C THR A 73 -0.52 -6.58 11.76
N LEU A 74 -1.51 -5.69 11.69
CA LEU A 74 -2.40 -5.32 12.80
C LEU A 74 -3.89 -5.61 12.50
N GLY A 75 -4.24 -5.95 11.26
CA GLY A 75 -5.59 -6.31 10.87
C GLY A 75 -6.50 -5.14 10.45
N PRO A 76 -7.75 -5.46 10.05
CA PRO A 76 -8.69 -4.52 9.43
C PRO A 76 -9.11 -3.38 10.36
N VAL A 77 -9.26 -3.66 11.66
CA VAL A 77 -9.69 -2.66 12.65
C VAL A 77 -8.71 -1.49 12.70
N MET A 78 -7.41 -1.79 12.71
CA MET A 78 -6.38 -0.75 12.74
C MET A 78 -6.33 0.05 11.44
N VAL A 79 -6.64 -0.54 10.29
CA VAL A 79 -6.77 0.20 9.03
C VAL A 79 -7.88 1.24 9.13
N VAL A 80 -9.07 0.83 9.57
CA VAL A 80 -10.22 1.73 9.74
C VAL A 80 -9.90 2.85 10.73
N LEU A 81 -9.31 2.51 11.88
CA LEU A 81 -8.94 3.54 12.86
C LEU A 81 -7.90 4.52 12.31
N CYS A 82 -6.94 4.05 11.52
CA CYS A 82 -5.97 4.93 10.87
C CYS A 82 -6.62 5.86 9.83
N MET A 83 -7.59 5.37 9.05
CA MET A 83 -8.36 6.20 8.11
C MET A 83 -9.20 7.27 8.81
N LEU A 84 -9.71 6.99 10.01
CA LEU A 84 -10.49 7.93 10.82
C LEU A 84 -9.64 8.91 11.64
N ALA A 85 -8.36 8.58 11.87
CA ALA A 85 -7.47 9.36 12.72
C ALA A 85 -6.99 10.65 12.04
N ASP A 86 -6.73 10.62 10.74
CA ASP A 86 -6.26 11.78 9.99
C ASP A 86 -6.54 11.66 8.48
N SER A 87 -6.36 12.77 7.75
CA SER A 87 -6.46 12.80 6.30
C SER A 87 -5.35 12.00 5.61
N VAL A 88 -5.65 11.45 4.43
CA VAL A 88 -4.68 10.75 3.56
C VAL A 88 -3.40 11.58 3.35
N THR A 89 -3.52 12.89 3.18
CA THR A 89 -2.36 13.79 2.98
C THR A 89 -1.43 13.85 4.18
N ASN A 90 -1.96 13.79 5.40
CA ASN A 90 -1.15 13.77 6.62
C ASN A 90 -0.58 12.38 6.88
N ILE A 91 -1.36 11.33 6.61
CA ILE A 91 -0.90 9.95 6.71
C ILE A 91 0.30 9.71 5.78
N ALA A 92 0.30 10.30 4.58
CA ALA A 92 1.40 10.19 3.62
C ALA A 92 2.74 10.74 4.14
N LYS A 93 2.72 11.61 5.16
CA LYS A 93 3.92 12.22 5.75
C LYS A 93 4.55 11.34 6.83
N LEU A 94 3.82 10.36 7.36
CA LEU A 94 4.26 9.52 8.47
C LEU A 94 5.42 8.61 8.05
N ASN A 95 6.35 8.37 8.98
CA ASN A 95 7.36 7.34 8.82
C ASN A 95 6.79 5.97 9.21
N LEU A 96 6.64 5.09 8.21
CA LEU A 96 6.09 3.74 8.38
C LEU A 96 6.90 2.86 9.35
N GLU A 97 8.22 3.01 9.36
CA GLU A 97 9.11 2.16 10.16
C GLU A 97 8.99 2.49 11.64
N ILE A 98 8.69 3.76 11.95
CA ILE A 98 8.48 4.25 13.32
C ILE A 98 7.01 4.04 13.74
N LEU A 99 6.06 4.23 12.83
CA LEU A 99 4.64 4.21 13.15
C LEU A 99 4.13 2.81 13.49
N ILE A 100 4.52 1.78 12.72
CA ILE A 100 3.97 0.42 12.90
C ILE A 100 4.27 -0.14 14.30
N PRO A 101 5.51 -0.07 14.83
CA PRO A 101 5.79 -0.47 16.20
C PRO A 101 4.95 0.29 17.24
N LYS A 102 4.80 1.61 17.09
CA LYS A 102 4.00 2.42 18.03
C LYS A 102 2.51 2.05 18.00
N LEU A 103 1.98 1.69 16.84
CA LEU A 103 0.61 1.20 16.71
C LEU A 103 0.44 -0.20 17.31
N TRP A 104 1.49 -1.02 17.27
CA TRP A 104 1.51 -2.33 17.91
C TRP A 104 1.36 -2.20 19.42
N ASP A 105 2.02 -1.24 20.05
CA ASP A 105 1.88 -1.03 21.51
C ASP A 105 0.48 -0.54 21.93
N GLN A 106 -0.34 -0.14 20.96
CA GLN A 106 -1.73 0.28 21.19
C GLN A 106 -2.74 -0.82 20.89
N ILE A 107 -2.40 -2.12 21.04
CA ILE A 107 -3.32 -3.24 20.73
C ILE A 107 -4.70 -2.97 21.34
N TYR A 108 -5.59 -2.52 20.46
CA TYR A 108 -6.94 -2.15 20.81
C TYR A 108 -7.73 -3.45 20.86
N VAL A 109 -8.31 -3.79 22.02
CA VAL A 109 -9.25 -4.92 22.11
C VAL A 109 -10.49 -4.51 21.32
N PRO A 110 -10.71 -5.06 20.11
CA PRO A 110 -11.73 -4.52 19.23
C PRO A 110 -13.11 -4.87 19.75
N LYS A 111 -13.97 -3.86 19.82
CA LYS A 111 -15.40 -4.08 20.09
C LYS A 111 -16.02 -4.80 18.91
N LYS A 112 -16.92 -5.75 19.18
CA LYS A 112 -17.47 -6.68 18.17
C LYS A 112 -18.01 -5.93 16.94
N GLY A 113 -18.84 -4.91 17.14
CA GLY A 113 -19.42 -4.13 16.03
C GLY A 113 -18.38 -3.43 15.14
N LEU A 114 -17.32 -2.86 15.73
CA LEU A 114 -16.23 -2.25 14.95
C LEU A 114 -15.43 -3.31 14.18
N LYS A 115 -15.18 -4.46 14.80
CA LYS A 115 -14.48 -5.58 14.16
C LYS A 115 -15.25 -6.07 12.94
N ASP A 116 -16.54 -6.29 13.08
CA ASP A 116 -17.40 -6.81 12.02
C ASP A 116 -17.49 -5.78 10.87
N ALA A 117 -17.73 -4.51 11.19
CA ALA A 117 -17.77 -3.43 10.19
C ALA A 117 -16.42 -3.25 9.45
N ALA A 118 -15.30 -3.24 10.19
CA ALA A 118 -13.98 -3.11 9.59
C ALA A 118 -13.63 -4.30 8.69
N THR A 119 -14.02 -5.51 9.11
CA THR A 119 -13.82 -6.73 8.32
C THR A 119 -14.62 -6.66 7.03
N ALA A 120 -15.91 -6.33 7.11
CA ALA A 120 -16.77 -6.20 5.93
C ALA A 120 -16.22 -5.17 4.93
N LEU A 121 -15.84 -3.97 5.41
CA LEU A 121 -15.31 -2.91 4.57
C LEU A 121 -13.99 -3.30 3.89
N CYS A 122 -13.07 -3.91 4.63
CA CYS A 122 -11.78 -4.30 4.06
C CYS A 122 -11.91 -5.49 3.10
N GLN A 123 -12.88 -6.38 3.31
CA GLN A 123 -13.18 -7.49 2.39
C GLN A 123 -13.80 -6.97 1.08
N GLU A 124 -14.77 -6.07 1.17
CA GLU A 124 -15.37 -5.40 0.00
C GLU A 124 -14.30 -4.71 -0.86
N HIS A 125 -13.29 -4.12 -0.21
CA HIS A 125 -12.22 -3.37 -0.87
C HIS A 125 -10.88 -4.12 -0.90
N GLN A 126 -10.89 -5.45 -0.75
CA GLN A 126 -9.65 -6.24 -0.68
C GLN A 126 -8.81 -6.09 -1.96
N ALA A 127 -9.47 -6.02 -3.12
CA ALA A 127 -8.81 -5.78 -4.41
C ALA A 127 -7.99 -4.48 -4.40
N VAL A 128 -8.48 -3.43 -3.73
CA VAL A 128 -7.79 -2.14 -3.60
C VAL A 128 -6.56 -2.23 -2.69
N LEU A 129 -6.63 -3.07 -1.65
CA LEU A 129 -5.51 -3.31 -0.75
C LEU A 129 -4.44 -4.21 -1.38
N GLU A 130 -4.83 -5.14 -2.25
CA GLU A 130 -3.96 -6.14 -2.87
C GLU A 130 -3.39 -5.72 -4.22
N SER A 131 -4.04 -4.81 -4.95
CA SER A 131 -3.55 -4.41 -6.27
C SER A 131 -2.16 -3.77 -6.15
N SER A 132 -1.18 -4.43 -6.75
CA SER A 132 0.23 -4.08 -6.67
C SER A 132 0.79 -4.03 -8.08
N ASP A 133 1.38 -2.89 -8.43
CA ASP A 133 2.63 -2.76 -9.20
C ASP A 133 2.75 -3.40 -10.60
N THR A 134 1.71 -4.00 -11.19
CA THR A 134 1.82 -4.57 -12.54
C THR A 134 1.83 -3.50 -13.64
N SER A 135 1.34 -2.29 -13.37
CA SER A 135 1.14 -1.26 -14.41
C SER A 135 2.39 -0.43 -14.74
N LEU A 136 3.26 -0.12 -13.76
CA LEU A 136 4.38 0.82 -14.02
C LEU A 136 5.59 0.20 -14.72
N ARG A 137 5.76 -1.14 -14.73
CA ARG A 137 6.87 -1.78 -15.45
C ARG A 137 6.64 -1.94 -16.96
N LYS A 138 5.42 -1.76 -17.48
CA LYS A 138 5.15 -1.91 -18.92
C LYS A 138 5.29 -0.64 -19.74
N ARG A 139 5.34 0.55 -19.12
CA ARG A 139 5.34 1.82 -19.87
C ARG A 139 6.74 2.38 -20.22
N LYS A 140 7.84 1.69 -19.87
CA LYS A 140 9.21 2.11 -20.17
C LYS A 140 9.91 1.29 -21.28
N ARG A 141 9.17 0.56 -22.12
CA ARG A 141 9.76 -0.20 -23.25
C ARG A 141 9.35 0.25 -24.65
N ASN A 142 8.59 1.34 -24.78
CA ASN A 142 8.01 1.72 -26.08
C ASN A 142 8.16 3.21 -26.47
N GLN A 143 9.31 3.83 -26.15
CA GLN A 143 9.65 5.17 -26.69
C GLN A 143 10.98 5.22 -27.47
N ASN A 144 11.57 4.08 -27.84
CA ASN A 144 12.82 4.04 -28.60
C ASN A 144 12.70 3.51 -30.05
N SER A 145 11.50 3.38 -30.63
CA SER A 145 11.34 2.86 -32.01
C SER A 145 10.71 3.83 -32.99
N LEU A 146 11.16 5.08 -33.04
CA LEU A 146 10.86 5.97 -34.18
C LEU A 146 11.92 7.06 -34.30
N HIS A 147 13.14 6.65 -34.62
CA HIS A 147 14.08 7.56 -35.27
C HIS A 147 14.97 6.79 -36.25
N ARG A 148 14.96 7.30 -37.48
CA ARG A 148 15.77 6.96 -38.66
C ARG A 148 15.29 5.80 -39.54
N ASP A 149 14.46 6.16 -40.51
CA ASP A 149 14.68 5.74 -41.89
C ASP A 149 15.02 6.98 -42.74
N VAL A 150 16.32 7.19 -42.95
CA VAL A 150 16.86 8.02 -44.03
C VAL A 150 17.94 7.20 -44.72
N VAL A 151 17.59 6.71 -45.92
CA VAL A 151 18.42 6.57 -47.12
C VAL A 151 19.71 5.73 -47.00
N GLY A 152 19.62 4.50 -47.53
CA GLY A 152 20.49 3.93 -48.56
C GLY A 152 22.02 3.93 -48.38
N LYS A 153 22.61 2.72 -48.27
CA LYS A 153 23.49 2.10 -49.28
C LYS A 153 24.23 0.88 -48.71
N ALA A 154 24.12 -0.20 -49.46
CA ALA A 154 25.09 -1.24 -49.78
C ALA A 154 26.20 -1.65 -48.78
N SER A 155 26.29 -2.98 -48.63
CA SER A 155 27.50 -3.84 -48.59
C SER A 155 27.77 -4.57 -47.26
N LEU A 156 27.54 -5.89 -47.31
CA LEU A 156 28.24 -6.98 -46.61
C LEU A 156 29.76 -6.99 -46.96
N PRO A 157 30.65 -7.81 -46.34
CA PRO A 157 30.41 -8.95 -45.44
C PRO A 157 31.34 -9.10 -44.19
N THR A 158 30.97 -10.06 -43.33
CA THR A 158 31.82 -11.02 -42.58
C THR A 158 32.95 -10.54 -41.67
N THR A 159 32.91 -10.93 -40.38
CA THR A 159 33.89 -11.84 -39.75
C THR A 159 33.33 -12.41 -38.45
N ALA A 160 33.42 -13.73 -38.34
CA ALA A 160 33.06 -14.54 -37.19
C ALA A 160 34.09 -14.38 -36.06
N GLN A 161 33.64 -14.39 -34.81
CA GLN A 161 34.44 -15.00 -33.76
C GLN A 161 33.56 -15.62 -32.68
N GLN A 162 33.75 -16.93 -32.57
CA GLN A 162 33.17 -17.91 -31.68
C GLN A 162 34.08 -18.00 -30.45
N VAL A 163 33.56 -17.77 -29.25
CA VAL A 163 34.11 -18.35 -28.01
C VAL A 163 32.96 -18.78 -27.10
N ARG A 164 33.21 -19.94 -26.53
CA ARG A 164 32.39 -20.91 -25.80
C ARG A 164 32.65 -20.71 -24.30
N GLU A 165 31.65 -20.97 -23.45
CA GLU A 165 31.73 -21.37 -22.01
C GLU A 165 30.27 -21.43 -21.52
N GLU A 166 29.59 -22.57 -21.44
CA GLU A 166 29.70 -23.72 -20.51
C GLU A 166 29.64 -23.35 -19.00
N GLY A 167 28.64 -23.93 -18.32
CA GLY A 167 28.46 -23.97 -16.86
C GLY A 167 27.31 -23.08 -16.35
N SER A 168 26.43 -23.49 -15.44
CA SER A 168 26.23 -24.76 -14.74
C SER A 168 24.84 -24.73 -14.11
N GLU A 169 24.28 -25.93 -14.02
CA GLU A 169 23.04 -26.36 -13.39
C GLU A 169 23.09 -26.28 -11.84
N ALA A 170 21.91 -26.47 -11.21
CA ALA A 170 21.60 -26.51 -9.77
C ALA A 170 21.32 -25.13 -9.11
N ASP A 171 20.33 -24.94 -8.24
CA ASP A 171 19.59 -25.90 -7.43
C ASP A 171 18.19 -25.37 -7.07
N ARG A 172 17.29 -26.31 -6.85
CA ARG A 172 15.85 -26.16 -6.64
C ARG A 172 15.61 -26.45 -5.16
N VAL A 173 15.39 -25.44 -4.33
CA VAL A 173 14.94 -25.67 -2.94
C VAL A 173 13.51 -25.19 -2.76
N GLU A 174 12.64 -26.19 -2.80
CA GLU A 174 11.26 -26.22 -2.36
C GLU A 174 11.24 -26.31 -0.83
N CYS A 175 10.70 -25.31 -0.13
CA CYS A 175 10.33 -25.43 1.28
C CYS A 175 8.82 -25.25 1.41
N LYS A 176 8.14 -26.40 1.45
CA LYS A 176 6.77 -26.57 1.93
C LYS A 176 6.72 -26.44 3.46
N GLY A 177 5.65 -25.83 3.95
CA GLY A 177 4.95 -26.33 5.14
C GLY A 177 5.38 -25.75 6.49
N ALA A 178 4.51 -24.92 7.06
CA ALA A 178 4.20 -24.97 8.48
C ALA A 178 2.74 -24.52 8.67
N VAL A 179 1.86 -25.52 8.76
CA VAL A 179 0.56 -25.42 9.41
C VAL A 179 0.85 -25.48 10.91
N PHE A 180 0.36 -24.52 11.69
CA PHE A 180 0.11 -24.74 13.11
C PHE A 180 -1.27 -24.20 13.48
N MET A 181 -1.97 -25.06 14.21
CA MET A 181 -3.33 -24.94 14.74
C MET A 181 -3.50 -23.76 15.69
#